data_AF-A0A1I6RCN7-F1
#
_entry.id   AF-A0A1I6RCN7-F1
#
_cell.length_a   1.000
_cell.length_b   1.000
_cell.length_c   1.000
_cell.angle_alpha   90.00
_cell.angle_beta   90.00
_cell.angle_gamma   90.00
#
_symmetry.space_group_name_H-M   'P 1'
#
loop_
_entity.id
_entity.type
_entity.pdbx_description
1 polymer ?
#
loop_
_entity_poly.entity_id
_entity_poly.type
_entity_poly.pdbx_seq_one_letter_code
_entity_poly.pdbx_strand_id
1 'polypeptide(L)'
;MCRERDVLTTHKQLASSCFNKVWDLLSKEERTERESEEMLHLCHSSFWHWTQVEDHTPTNLSIGYWQLARVYAVIGQGSQALGYAMKCMKISADAELDAFYIAYAYEAAARAYSVLGESAHKVEALAQAADYAERIADAESKGWVIADLATIS
;
A
#
# COMPACT_ATOMS: atom_id res chain seq x y z
N MET A 1 32.40 11.78 31.10
CA MET A 1 31.01 11.80 30.59
C MET A 1 31.03 12.27 29.15
N CYS A 2 31.08 11.35 28.20
CA CYS A 2 30.85 11.67 26.79
C CYS A 2 29.32 11.79 26.64
N ARG A 3 28.81 12.97 26.26
CA ARG A 3 27.38 13.13 25.94
C ARG A 3 27.09 12.23 24.72
N GLU A 4 26.17 11.29 24.88
CA GLU A 4 25.58 10.57 23.74
C GLU A 4 25.11 11.63 22.72
N ARG A 5 25.57 11.51 21.46
CA ARG A 5 25.02 12.32 20.39
C ARG A 5 23.59 11.83 20.17
N ASP A 6 22.60 12.67 20.46
CA ASP A 6 21.25 12.54 19.92
C ASP A 6 21.38 12.45 18.39
N VAL A 7 21.27 11.25 17.84
CA VAL A 7 21.18 11.06 16.39
C VAL A 7 19.78 11.54 16.00
N LEU A 8 19.70 12.69 15.34
CA LEU A 8 18.44 13.19 14.79
C LEU A 8 17.84 12.14 13.85
N THR A 9 16.65 11.64 14.18
CA THR A 9 15.94 10.66 13.35
C THR A 9 15.57 11.30 12.01
N THR A 10 15.95 10.64 10.91
CA THR A 10 15.65 11.13 9.56
C THR A 10 14.22 10.81 9.15
N HIS A 11 13.69 11.57 8.18
CA HIS A 11 12.39 11.26 7.56
C HIS A 11 12.33 9.84 6.99
N LYS A 12 13.41 9.35 6.37
CA LYS A 12 13.49 7.98 5.83
C LYS A 12 13.34 6.91 6.93
N GLN A 13 13.98 7.12 8.08
CA GLN A 13 13.86 6.22 9.24
C GLN A 13 12.44 6.24 9.83
N LEU A 14 11.84 7.43 9.98
CA LEU A 14 10.46 7.56 10.47
C LEU A 14 9.46 6.92 9.49
N ALA A 15 9.62 7.18 8.18
CA ALA A 15 8.77 6.62 7.14
C ALA A 15 8.77 5.10 7.18
N SER A 16 9.95 4.49 7.24
CA SER A 16 10.13 3.03 7.30
C SER A 16 9.60 2.43 8.61
N SER A 17 9.85 3.09 9.74
CA SER A 17 9.34 2.65 11.05
C SER A 17 7.82 2.65 11.11
N CYS A 18 7.18 3.72 10.66
CA CYS A 18 5.73 3.80 10.55
C CYS A 18 5.18 2.76 9.56
N PHE A 19 5.80 2.60 8.39
CA PHE A 19 5.39 1.64 7.36
C PHE A 19 5.37 0.20 7.90
N ASN A 20 6.42 -0.19 8.63
CA ASN A 20 6.54 -1.54 9.20
C ASN A 20 5.51 -1.77 10.31
N LYS A 21 5.27 -0.77 11.19
CA LYS A 21 4.23 -0.88 12.22
C LYS A 21 2.82 -1.01 11.65
N VAL A 22 2.56 -0.44 10.47
CA VAL A 22 1.28 -0.66 9.77
C VAL A 22 1.09 -2.15 9.44
N TRP A 23 2.15 -2.87 9.06
CA TRP A 23 2.08 -4.31 8.80
C TRP A 23 1.81 -5.15 10.05
N ASP A 24 2.41 -4.77 11.18
CA ASP A 24 2.12 -5.39 12.48
C ASP A 24 0.63 -5.26 12.84
N LEU A 25 -0.01 -4.15 12.46
CA LEU A 25 -1.45 -3.94 12.66
C LEU A 25 -2.30 -4.65 11.60
N LEU A 26 -1.89 -4.63 10.32
CA LEU A 26 -2.59 -5.32 9.24
C LEU A 26 -2.66 -6.84 9.45
N SER A 27 -1.63 -7.43 10.05
CA SER A 27 -1.51 -8.87 10.30
C SER A 27 -2.34 -9.39 11.49
N LYS A 28 -2.92 -8.50 12.30
CA LYS A 28 -3.81 -8.91 13.40
C LYS A 28 -5.14 -9.45 12.87
N GLU A 29 -5.55 -10.61 13.39
CA GLU A 29 -6.88 -11.19 13.12
C GLU A 29 -7.98 -10.31 13.70
N GLU A 30 -7.82 -9.86 14.94
CA GLU A 30 -8.73 -8.95 15.62
C GLU A 30 -8.01 -7.62 15.90
N ARG A 31 -8.59 -6.51 15.40
CA ARG A 31 -8.15 -5.15 15.70
C ARG A 31 -9.26 -4.41 16.44
N THR A 32 -8.90 -3.71 17.51
CA THR A 32 -9.75 -2.72 18.15
C THR A 32 -9.94 -1.49 17.27
N GLU A 33 -10.95 -0.67 17.56
CA GLU A 33 -11.17 0.63 16.90
C GLU A 33 -9.93 1.53 17.05
N ARG A 34 -9.36 1.59 18.25
CA ARG A 34 -8.14 2.35 18.53
C ARG A 34 -6.95 1.89 17.69
N GLU A 35 -6.76 0.59 17.52
CA GLU A 35 -5.68 0.05 16.67
C GLU A 35 -5.92 0.34 15.19
N SER A 36 -7.19 0.37 14.76
CA SER A 36 -7.56 0.76 13.39
C SER A 36 -7.28 2.24 13.13
N GLU A 37 -7.56 3.12 14.08
CA GLU A 37 -7.18 4.53 14.03
C GLU A 37 -5.65 4.73 14.06
N GLU A 38 -4.94 3.99 14.92
CA GLU A 38 -3.48 4.03 14.99
C GLU A 38 -2.85 3.58 13.65
N MET A 39 -3.37 2.51 13.05
CA MET A 39 -2.94 2.03 11.73
C MET A 39 -3.09 3.12 10.66
N LEU A 40 -4.22 3.83 10.68
CA LEU A 40 -4.47 4.92 9.74
C LEU A 40 -3.50 6.08 9.95
N HIS A 41 -3.29 6.51 11.19
CA HIS A 41 -2.33 7.58 11.53
C HIS A 41 -0.90 7.22 11.15
N LEU A 42 -0.47 5.98 11.42
CA LEU A 42 0.86 5.50 11.06
C LEU A 42 1.05 5.44 9.55
N CYS A 43 0.05 4.99 8.79
CA CYS A 43 0.14 4.91 7.33
C CYS A 43 0.26 6.31 6.70
N HIS A 44 -0.56 7.27 7.13
CA HIS A 44 -0.42 8.68 6.71
C HIS A 44 0.91 9.29 7.13
N SER A 45 1.38 9.02 8.35
CA SER A 45 2.67 9.51 8.82
C SER A 45 3.82 8.94 8.00
N SER A 46 3.76 7.65 7.66
CA SER A 46 4.74 6.99 6.78
C SER A 46 4.76 7.66 5.42
N PHE A 47 3.60 7.82 4.79
CA PHE A 47 3.48 8.44 3.48
C PHE A 47 4.00 9.88 3.50
N TRP A 48 3.58 10.69 4.47
CA TRP A 48 4.06 12.06 4.61
C TRP A 48 5.57 12.11 4.75
N HIS A 49 6.16 11.32 5.66
CA HIS A 49 7.62 11.29 5.80
C HIS A 49 8.35 10.86 4.54
N TRP A 50 7.82 9.91 3.76
CA TRP A 50 8.40 9.55 2.46
C TRP A 50 8.42 10.72 1.48
N THR A 51 7.37 11.55 1.44
CA THR A 51 7.34 12.75 0.60
C THR A 51 8.33 13.84 1.02
N GLN A 52 8.86 13.77 2.25
CA GLN A 52 9.88 14.69 2.76
C GLN A 52 11.32 14.20 2.51
N VAL A 53 11.50 12.99 1.98
CA VAL A 53 12.82 12.48 1.61
C VAL A 53 13.23 13.11 0.27
N GLU A 54 14.39 13.77 0.23
CA GLU A 54 14.84 14.56 -0.93
C GLU A 54 14.90 13.76 -2.24
N ASP A 55 15.31 12.49 -2.15
CA ASP A 55 15.50 11.58 -3.28
C ASP A 55 14.37 10.54 -3.44
N HIS A 56 13.18 10.80 -2.89
CA HIS A 56 12.05 9.89 -3.08
C HIS A 56 11.64 9.78 -4.55
N THR A 57 11.22 8.58 -4.94
CA THR A 57 10.90 8.22 -6.33
C THR A 57 9.40 8.01 -6.51
N PRO A 58 8.90 7.97 -7.76
CA PRO A 58 7.53 7.54 -8.04
C PRO A 58 7.21 6.15 -7.46
N THR A 59 8.19 5.26 -7.38
CA THR A 59 8.07 3.96 -6.70
C THR A 59 7.74 4.12 -5.21
N ASN A 60 8.41 5.04 -4.51
CA ASN A 60 8.09 5.30 -3.10
C ASN A 60 6.65 5.81 -2.92
N LEU A 61 6.19 6.68 -3.82
CA LEU A 61 4.82 7.20 -3.78
C LEU A 61 3.78 6.12 -4.11
N SER A 62 4.05 5.28 -5.10
CA SER A 62 3.21 4.14 -5.49
C SER A 62 3.00 3.18 -4.31
N ILE A 63 4.07 2.76 -3.64
CA ILE A 63 4.02 1.89 -2.45
C ILE A 63 3.19 2.55 -1.33
N GLY A 64 3.38 3.85 -1.09
CA GLY A 64 2.63 4.58 -0.08
C GLY A 64 1.13 4.69 -0.38
N TYR A 65 0.76 4.99 -1.63
CA TYR A 65 -0.64 5.01 -2.05
C TYR A 65 -1.28 3.62 -1.99
N TRP A 66 -0.56 2.58 -2.37
CA TRP A 66 -1.02 1.20 -2.21
C TRP A 66 -1.31 0.86 -0.74
N GLN A 67 -0.39 1.17 0.19
CA GLN A 67 -0.61 0.87 1.61
C GLN A 67 -1.79 1.67 2.18
N LEU A 68 -1.94 2.94 1.80
CA LEU A 68 -3.11 3.75 2.18
C LEU A 68 -4.42 3.14 1.66
N ALA A 69 -4.45 2.72 0.40
CA ALA A 69 -5.62 2.05 -0.17
C ALA A 69 -5.96 0.76 0.60
N ARG A 70 -4.95 -0.07 0.91
CA ARG A 70 -5.12 -1.30 1.68
C ARG A 70 -5.64 -1.03 3.09
N VAL A 71 -5.08 -0.05 3.80
CA VAL A 71 -5.52 0.35 5.16
C VAL A 71 -6.97 0.81 5.15
N TYR A 72 -7.36 1.70 4.22
CA TYR A 72 -8.74 2.16 4.12
C TYR A 72 -9.72 1.02 3.78
N ALA A 73 -9.31 0.09 2.91
CA ALA A 73 -10.16 -1.05 2.59
C ALA A 73 -10.35 -1.98 3.80
N VAL A 74 -9.29 -2.24 4.55
CA VAL A 74 -9.32 -3.09 5.75
C VAL A 74 -10.23 -2.52 6.84
N ILE A 75 -10.32 -1.19 6.98
CA ILE A 75 -11.25 -0.54 7.93
C ILE A 75 -12.65 -0.29 7.34
N GLY A 76 -12.96 -0.85 6.17
CA GLY A 76 -14.30 -0.77 5.56
C GLY A 76 -14.62 0.56 4.85
N GLN A 77 -13.63 1.41 4.59
CA GLN A 77 -13.82 2.71 3.93
C GLN A 77 -13.49 2.63 2.44
N GLY A 78 -14.38 1.98 1.67
CA GLY A 78 -14.17 1.65 0.26
C GLY A 78 -13.91 2.87 -0.65
N SER A 79 -14.62 3.99 -0.45
CA SER A 79 -14.47 5.18 -1.31
C SER A 79 -13.09 5.81 -1.17
N GLN A 80 -12.56 5.85 0.06
CA GLN A 80 -11.23 6.38 0.37
C GLN A 80 -10.16 5.43 -0.15
N ALA A 81 -10.37 4.11 0.03
CA ALA A 81 -9.52 3.09 -0.54
C ALA A 81 -9.39 3.25 -2.06
N LEU A 82 -10.52 3.42 -2.75
CA LEU A 82 -10.55 3.61 -4.20
C LEU A 82 -9.83 4.89 -4.62
N GLY A 83 -10.03 5.99 -3.90
CA GLY A 83 -9.34 7.25 -4.16
C GLY A 83 -7.82 7.12 -4.10
N TYR A 84 -7.27 6.34 -3.16
CA TYR A 84 -5.84 6.05 -3.09
C TYR A 84 -5.37 5.01 -4.11
N ALA A 85 -6.19 4.00 -4.40
CA ALA A 85 -5.90 3.02 -5.45
C ALA A 85 -5.77 3.71 -6.82
N MET A 86 -6.65 4.65 -7.15
CA MET A 86 -6.57 5.42 -8.40
C MET A 86 -5.31 6.29 -8.48
N LYS A 87 -4.87 6.89 -7.36
CA LYS A 87 -3.58 7.61 -7.30
C LYS A 87 -2.40 6.66 -7.50
N CYS A 88 -2.45 5.48 -6.91
CA CYS A 88 -1.46 4.42 -7.10
C CYS A 88 -1.38 4.02 -8.58
N MET A 89 -2.51 3.75 -9.23
CA MET A 89 -2.56 3.40 -10.65
C MET A 89 -2.00 4.52 -11.53
N LYS A 90 -2.41 5.77 -11.26
CA LYS A 90 -1.93 6.93 -12.01
C LYS A 90 -0.41 7.09 -11.91
N ILE A 91 0.14 7.09 -10.70
CA ILE A 91 1.60 7.29 -10.53
C ILE A 91 2.39 6.12 -11.11
N SER A 92 1.90 4.88 -10.96
CA SER A 92 2.56 3.70 -11.54
C SER A 92 2.56 3.73 -13.07
N ALA A 93 1.46 4.17 -13.69
CA ALA A 93 1.36 4.28 -15.14
C ALA A 93 2.17 5.46 -15.70
N ASP A 94 2.02 6.66 -15.12
CA ASP A 94 2.71 7.87 -15.59
C ASP A 94 4.24 7.74 -15.50
N ALA A 95 4.74 6.99 -14.51
CA ALA A 95 6.16 6.76 -14.31
C ALA A 95 6.68 5.45 -14.95
N GLU A 96 5.82 4.73 -15.69
CA GLU A 96 6.16 3.45 -16.34
C GLU A 96 6.82 2.46 -15.38
N LEU A 97 6.27 2.32 -14.17
CA LEU A 97 6.84 1.43 -13.15
C LEU A 97 6.74 -0.03 -13.58
N ASP A 98 7.61 -0.86 -13.02
CA ASP A 98 7.63 -2.30 -13.28
C ASP A 98 6.27 -2.95 -13.01
N ALA A 99 6.02 -4.06 -13.71
CA ALA A 99 4.75 -4.81 -13.64
C ALA A 99 4.33 -5.16 -12.21
N PHE A 100 5.28 -5.36 -11.30
CA PHE A 100 5.04 -5.58 -9.87
C PHE A 100 4.23 -4.44 -9.22
N TYR A 101 4.64 -3.18 -9.44
CA TYR A 101 3.96 -2.02 -8.85
C TYR A 101 2.61 -1.74 -9.51
N ILE A 102 2.50 -2.00 -10.82
CA ILE A 102 1.22 -1.88 -11.53
C ILE A 102 0.24 -2.96 -11.07
N ALA A 103 0.69 -4.20 -10.87
CA ALA A 103 -0.13 -5.28 -10.35
C ALA A 103 -0.70 -4.93 -8.96
N TYR A 104 0.14 -4.39 -8.06
CA TYR A 104 -0.32 -3.93 -6.75
C TYR A 104 -1.25 -2.72 -6.79
N ALA A 105 -1.14 -1.85 -7.80
CA ALA A 105 -2.10 -0.77 -8.00
C ALA A 105 -3.51 -1.31 -8.33
N TYR A 106 -3.58 -2.34 -9.18
CA TYR A 106 -4.84 -3.03 -9.49
C TYR A 106 -5.34 -3.90 -8.33
N GLU A 107 -4.45 -4.52 -7.55
CA GLU A 107 -4.82 -5.22 -6.30
C GLU A 107 -5.52 -4.28 -5.31
N ALA A 108 -4.96 -3.08 -5.10
CA ALA A 108 -5.58 -2.06 -4.27
C ALA A 108 -6.97 -1.64 -4.78
N ALA A 109 -7.12 -1.49 -6.10
CA ALA A 109 -8.41 -1.16 -6.71
C ALA A 109 -9.43 -2.30 -6.51
N ALA A 110 -9.03 -3.55 -6.77
CA ALA A 110 -9.88 -4.72 -6.56
C ALA A 110 -10.37 -4.81 -5.10
N ARG A 111 -9.48 -4.58 -4.13
CA ARG A 111 -9.84 -4.57 -2.71
C ARG A 111 -10.79 -3.43 -2.37
N ALA A 112 -10.60 -2.24 -2.93
CA ALA A 112 -11.52 -1.13 -2.75
C ALA A 112 -12.92 -1.42 -3.33
N TYR A 113 -13.00 -1.97 -4.56
CA TYR A 113 -14.25 -2.37 -5.19
C TYR A 113 -14.97 -3.49 -4.43
N SER A 114 -14.22 -4.41 -3.83
CA SER A 114 -14.78 -5.42 -2.92
C SER A 114 -15.53 -4.78 -1.75
N VAL A 115 -14.94 -3.78 -1.10
CA VAL A 115 -15.58 -3.08 0.03
C VAL A 115 -16.80 -2.27 -0.42
N LEU A 116 -16.77 -1.71 -1.64
CA LEU A 116 -17.88 -0.98 -2.23
C LEU A 116 -19.02 -1.88 -2.75
N GLY A 117 -18.81 -3.20 -2.83
CA GLY A 117 -19.77 -4.14 -3.44
C GLY A 117 -19.84 -4.06 -4.97
N GLU A 118 -18.89 -3.39 -5.62
CA GLU A 118 -18.85 -3.19 -7.07
C GLU A 118 -18.22 -4.40 -7.78
N SER A 119 -19.00 -5.48 -7.86
CA SER A 119 -18.50 -6.79 -8.31
C SER A 119 -17.91 -6.79 -9.73
N ALA A 120 -18.47 -6.02 -10.66
CA ALA A 120 -17.96 -5.95 -12.03
C ALA A 120 -16.56 -5.32 -12.09
N HIS A 121 -16.38 -4.15 -11.46
CA HIS A 121 -15.09 -3.47 -11.39
C HIS A 121 -14.06 -4.27 -10.57
N LYS A 122 -14.50 -4.96 -9.51
CA LYS A 122 -13.64 -5.89 -8.76
C LYS A 122 -13.05 -6.97 -9.68
N VAL A 123 -13.88 -7.64 -10.46
CA VAL A 123 -13.45 -8.72 -11.38
C VAL A 123 -12.49 -8.18 -12.43
N GLU A 124 -12.77 -7.01 -13.00
CA GLU A 124 -11.88 -6.36 -13.96
C GLU A 124 -10.51 -6.03 -13.34
N ALA A 125 -10.49 -5.42 -12.16
CA ALA A 125 -9.25 -5.09 -11.47
C ALA A 125 -8.44 -6.33 -11.09
N LEU A 126 -9.09 -7.42 -10.65
CA LEU A 126 -8.42 -8.70 -10.38
C LEU A 126 -7.79 -9.27 -11.66
N ALA A 127 -8.49 -9.22 -12.78
CA ALA A 127 -7.98 -9.70 -14.07
C ALA A 127 -6.75 -8.88 -14.52
N GLN A 128 -6.79 -7.56 -14.39
CA GLN A 128 -5.65 -6.69 -14.70
C GLN A 128 -4.46 -6.96 -13.77
N ALA A 129 -4.69 -7.10 -12.46
CA ALA A 129 -3.63 -7.43 -11.52
C ALA A 129 -2.95 -8.77 -11.85
N ALA A 130 -3.75 -9.78 -12.20
CA ALA A 130 -3.23 -11.10 -12.60
C ALA A 130 -2.44 -11.04 -13.90
N ASP A 131 -2.90 -10.30 -14.91
CA ASP A 131 -2.17 -10.12 -16.18
C ASP A 131 -0.81 -9.43 -15.97
N TYR A 132 -0.73 -8.40 -15.12
CA TYR A 132 0.55 -7.80 -14.75
C TYR A 132 1.41 -8.75 -13.91
N ALA A 133 0.82 -9.57 -13.03
CA ALA A 133 1.56 -10.55 -12.25
C ALA A 133 2.27 -11.58 -13.13
N GLU A 134 1.69 -11.98 -14.26
CA GLU A 134 2.32 -12.89 -15.23
C GLU A 134 3.56 -12.28 -15.91
N ARG A 135 3.69 -10.96 -15.92
CA ARG A 135 4.82 -10.23 -16.52
C ARG A 135 5.98 -10.02 -15.53
N ILE A 136 5.81 -10.39 -14.25
CA ILE A 136 6.85 -10.29 -13.23
C ILE A 136 7.86 -11.41 -13.41
N ALA A 137 9.12 -11.06 -13.67
CA ALA A 137 10.20 -12.03 -13.90
C ALA A 137 10.65 -12.75 -12.61
N ASP A 138 10.64 -12.06 -11.48
CA ASP A 138 11.00 -12.62 -10.19
C ASP A 138 9.86 -13.48 -9.61
N ALA A 139 10.13 -14.77 -9.41
CA ALA A 139 9.12 -15.74 -8.99
C ALA A 139 8.60 -15.49 -7.58
N GLU A 140 9.44 -14.97 -6.68
CA GLU A 140 9.05 -14.65 -5.31
C GLU A 140 8.09 -13.46 -5.29
N SER A 141 8.45 -12.37 -5.96
CA SER A 141 7.62 -11.17 -6.12
C SER A 141 6.29 -11.48 -6.80
N LYS A 142 6.29 -12.33 -7.83
CA LYS A 142 5.05 -12.85 -8.44
C LYS A 142 4.21 -13.61 -7.42
N GLY A 143 4.84 -14.47 -6.63
CA GLY A 143 4.19 -15.25 -5.57
C GLY A 143 3.46 -14.36 -4.55
N TRP A 144 4.07 -13.24 -4.14
CA TRP A 144 3.43 -12.29 -3.22
C TRP A 144 2.15 -11.68 -3.79
N VAL A 145 2.18 -11.22 -5.04
CA VAL A 145 1.01 -10.64 -5.71
C VAL A 145 -0.12 -11.67 -5.79
N ILE A 146 0.16 -12.89 -6.25
CA ILE A 146 -0.84 -13.95 -6.37
C ILE A 146 -1.45 -14.31 -5.02
N ALA A 147 -0.63 -14.39 -3.96
CA ALA A 147 -1.10 -14.65 -2.62
C ALA A 147 -2.03 -13.54 -2.09
N ASP A 148 -1.66 -12.27 -2.29
CA ASP A 148 -2.49 -11.13 -1.88
C ASP A 148 -3.82 -11.07 -2.66
N LEU A 149 -3.80 -11.34 -3.97
CA LEU A 149 -5.02 -11.38 -4.79
C LEU A 149 -6.01 -12.45 -4.31
N ALA A 150 -5.51 -13.61 -3.88
CA ALA A 150 -6.35 -14.69 -3.36
C ALA A 150 -7.09 -14.34 -2.05
N THR A 151 -6.69 -13.26 -1.37
CA THR A 151 -7.36 -12.78 -0.14
C THR A 151 -8.55 -11.87 -0.40
N ILE A 152 -8.81 -11.48 -1.66
CA ILE A 152 -9.89 -10.56 -2.02
C ILE A 152 -11.14 -11.38 -2.35
N SER A 153 -12.16 -11.28 -1.49
CA SER A 153 -13.45 -11.97 -1.65
C SER A 153 -14.44 -11.25 -2.55
#